data_AF-A0A8T7IW23-F1
#
_entry.id   AF-A0A8T7IW23-F1
#
_cell.length_a   1.000
_cell.length_b   1.000
_cell.length_c   1.000
_cell.angle_alpha   90.00
_cell.angle_beta   90.00
_cell.angle_gamma   90.00
#
_symmetry.space_group_name_H-M   'P 1'
#
loop_
_entity.id
_entity.type
_entity.pdbx_description
1 polymer ?
#
loop_
_entity_poly.entity_id
_entity_poly.type
_entity_poly.pdbx_seq_one_letter_code
_entity_poly.pdbx_strand_id
1 'polypeptide(L)'
;MKLTITRPDDWHLHFRDNDALTMTVPDTAKYMARAIVMPNLTPPVTNAERAQAYYQRIQDANPNPNFEPLMVLYLTNSTTVDDIIEAANTGIIHAGKLYPAGATTNSDSGVTDIKAMYPVFEAMAKHNIKLLVHGEVTHADIDIFDREAEFLKTYLKDIVDTFPTLKVVLEHITTKDAVEFVMNGPSNLAATITAHHLLFNRNHMLAGGI
;
A
#
# COMPACT_ATOMS: atom_id res chain seq x y z
N MET A 1 14.91 -3.15 -31.27
CA MET A 1 15.29 -2.04 -30.36
C MET A 1 15.66 -2.65 -29.02
N LYS A 2 16.75 -2.20 -28.37
CA LYS A 2 17.17 -2.68 -27.03
C LYS A 2 17.16 -1.49 -26.07
N LEU A 3 16.42 -1.61 -24.98
CA LEU A 3 16.42 -0.63 -23.88
C LEU A 3 17.13 -1.27 -22.68
N THR A 4 18.08 -0.54 -22.10
CA THR A 4 18.81 -0.95 -20.89
C THR A 4 18.49 0.05 -19.79
N ILE A 5 18.06 -0.44 -18.64
CA ILE A 5 17.78 0.36 -17.44
C ILE A 5 18.49 -0.25 -16.24
N THR A 6 18.72 0.57 -15.21
CA THR A 6 19.05 0.06 -13.88
C THR A 6 17.97 -0.90 -13.42
N ARG A 7 18.34 -1.97 -12.72
CA ARG A 7 17.37 -2.94 -12.20
C ARG A 7 16.31 -2.23 -11.34
N PRO A 8 15.01 -2.34 -11.69
CA PRO A 8 13.95 -1.59 -11.03
C PRO A 8 13.50 -2.26 -9.73
N ASP A 9 12.60 -1.58 -9.01
CA ASP A 9 11.88 -2.08 -7.85
C ASP A 9 10.37 -1.99 -8.10
N ASP A 10 9.59 -2.79 -7.38
CA ASP A 10 8.12 -2.71 -7.38
C ASP A 10 7.59 -2.18 -6.04
N TRP A 11 7.09 -0.95 -6.03
CA TRP A 11 6.65 -0.29 -4.81
C TRP A 11 5.20 -0.64 -4.39
N HIS A 12 4.52 -1.57 -5.07
CA HIS A 12 3.20 -2.07 -4.66
C HIS A 12 2.93 -3.48 -5.17
N LEU A 13 3.16 -4.51 -4.35
CA LEU A 13 3.03 -5.89 -4.81
C LEU A 13 2.26 -6.80 -3.83
N HIS A 14 1.48 -7.72 -4.40
CA HIS A 14 0.69 -8.71 -3.66
C HIS A 14 1.24 -10.11 -3.96
N PHE A 15 2.06 -10.66 -3.07
CA PHE A 15 2.62 -12.00 -3.24
C PHE A 15 1.64 -13.15 -2.92
N ARG A 16 0.59 -12.86 -2.13
CA ARG A 16 -0.31 -13.88 -1.55
C ARG A 16 0.47 -14.82 -0.61
N ASP A 17 0.01 -16.05 -0.42
CA ASP A 17 0.63 -17.00 0.50
C ASP A 17 0.60 -18.44 -0.05
N ASN A 18 1.28 -19.38 0.62
CA ASN A 18 1.31 -20.81 0.29
C ASN A 18 1.71 -21.07 -1.16
N ASP A 19 0.96 -21.89 -1.90
CA ASP A 19 1.28 -22.29 -3.28
C ASP A 19 1.47 -21.09 -4.22
N ALA A 20 0.76 -19.99 -3.98
CA ALA A 20 0.91 -18.78 -4.79
C ALA A 20 2.29 -18.14 -4.61
N LEU A 21 2.88 -18.17 -3.41
CA LEU A 21 4.23 -17.62 -3.17
C LEU A 21 5.29 -18.29 -4.04
N THR A 22 5.14 -19.60 -4.25
CA THR A 22 6.08 -20.39 -5.05
C THR A 22 6.14 -19.98 -6.53
N MET A 23 5.16 -19.18 -6.97
CA MET A 23 5.12 -18.59 -8.32
C MET A 23 5.43 -17.09 -8.29
N THR A 24 4.75 -16.34 -7.43
CA THR A 24 4.80 -14.87 -7.45
C THR A 24 6.16 -14.30 -7.02
N VAL A 25 6.83 -14.95 -6.04
CA VAL A 25 8.14 -14.49 -5.55
C VAL A 25 9.24 -14.73 -6.59
N PRO A 26 9.42 -15.95 -7.16
CA PRO A 26 10.40 -16.16 -8.23
C PRO A 26 10.22 -15.23 -9.43
N ASP A 27 8.98 -15.03 -9.88
CA ASP A 27 8.69 -14.19 -11.04
C ASP A 27 9.07 -12.73 -10.80
N THR A 28 8.81 -12.22 -9.60
CA THR A 28 9.20 -10.85 -9.21
C THR A 28 10.70 -10.74 -9.06
N ALA A 29 11.33 -11.68 -8.34
CA ALA A 29 12.76 -11.71 -8.05
C ALA A 29 13.63 -11.89 -9.30
N LYS A 30 13.04 -12.27 -10.44
CA LYS A 30 13.69 -12.29 -11.75
C LYS A 30 13.95 -10.89 -12.31
N TYR A 31 13.05 -9.93 -12.07
CA TYR A 31 13.10 -8.61 -12.70
C TYR A 31 13.38 -7.49 -11.69
N MET A 32 12.75 -7.55 -10.52
CA MET A 32 12.82 -6.51 -9.51
C MET A 32 13.98 -6.78 -8.54
N ALA A 33 14.65 -5.73 -8.07
CA ALA A 33 15.63 -5.83 -7.00
C ALA A 33 14.94 -5.87 -5.63
N ARG A 34 13.88 -5.08 -5.45
CA ARG A 34 13.12 -5.02 -4.20
C ARG A 34 11.63 -4.90 -4.49
N ALA A 35 10.80 -5.29 -3.52
CA ALA A 35 9.36 -5.04 -3.62
C ALA A 35 8.71 -4.69 -2.28
N ILE A 36 7.76 -3.75 -2.30
CA ILE A 36 6.88 -3.48 -1.16
C ILE A 36 5.80 -4.55 -1.09
N VAL A 37 5.80 -5.31 0.00
CA VAL A 37 4.93 -6.47 0.19
C VAL A 37 3.64 -6.07 0.89
N MET A 38 2.54 -6.04 0.15
CA MET A 38 1.24 -5.67 0.69
C MET A 38 0.72 -6.70 1.72
N PRO A 39 0.06 -6.26 2.80
CA PRO A 39 -0.16 -7.06 4.00
C PRO A 39 -1.55 -7.73 4.12
N ASN A 40 -2.40 -7.61 3.10
CA ASN A 40 -3.80 -8.06 3.09
C ASN A 40 -3.96 -9.57 2.80
N LEU A 41 -3.19 -10.38 3.54
CA LEU A 41 -3.40 -11.82 3.63
C LEU A 41 -4.69 -12.14 4.42
N THR A 42 -5.05 -13.43 4.47
CA THR A 42 -6.16 -13.92 5.29
C THR A 42 -5.62 -14.95 6.30
N PRO A 43 -5.44 -14.59 7.58
CA PRO A 43 -5.67 -13.27 8.19
C PRO A 43 -4.59 -12.23 7.83
N PRO A 44 -4.86 -10.92 7.99
CA PRO A 44 -3.92 -9.86 7.61
C PRO A 44 -2.67 -9.83 8.49
N VAL A 45 -1.61 -9.22 7.95
CA VAL A 45 -0.32 -9.04 8.62
C VAL A 45 -0.36 -7.76 9.44
N THR A 46 -0.81 -7.84 10.69
CA THR A 46 -1.14 -6.66 11.52
C THR A 46 -0.06 -6.26 12.53
N ASN A 47 0.97 -7.09 12.74
CA ASN A 47 2.02 -6.83 13.72
C ASN A 47 3.39 -7.38 13.26
N ALA A 48 4.43 -7.06 14.04
CA ALA A 48 5.81 -7.41 13.73
C ALA A 48 6.03 -8.93 13.63
N GLU A 49 5.46 -9.72 14.54
CA GLU A 49 5.57 -11.19 14.55
C GLU A 49 5.06 -11.80 13.23
N ARG A 50 3.85 -11.40 12.80
CA ARG A 50 3.25 -11.88 11.55
C ARG A 50 4.06 -11.45 10.33
N ALA A 51 4.59 -10.23 10.34
CA ALA A 51 5.42 -9.72 9.26
C ALA A 51 6.73 -10.50 9.16
N GLN A 52 7.37 -10.83 10.28
CA GLN A 52 8.58 -11.67 10.29
C GLN A 52 8.30 -13.08 9.79
N ALA A 53 7.21 -13.71 10.24
CA ALA A 53 6.82 -15.02 9.75
C ALA A 53 6.54 -15.03 8.24
N TYR A 54 5.90 -13.98 7.73
CA TYR A 54 5.62 -13.85 6.30
C TYR A 54 6.89 -13.55 5.49
N TYR A 55 7.77 -12.68 6.00
CA TYR A 55 9.08 -12.42 5.41
C TYR A 55 9.87 -13.72 5.26
N GLN A 56 9.89 -14.58 6.28
CA GLN A 56 10.59 -15.86 6.19
C GLN A 56 10.00 -16.77 5.10
N ARG A 57 8.67 -16.86 4.99
CA ARG A 57 8.03 -17.63 3.90
C ARG A 57 8.39 -17.09 2.50
N ILE A 58 8.48 -15.77 2.35
CA ILE A 58 8.92 -15.15 1.10
C ILE A 58 10.38 -15.52 0.80
N GLN A 59 11.26 -15.43 1.80
CA GLN A 59 12.67 -15.78 1.66
C GLN A 59 12.87 -17.25 1.31
N ASP A 60 12.08 -18.15 1.90
CA ASP A 60 12.13 -19.59 1.59
C ASP A 60 11.68 -19.89 0.15
N ALA A 61 10.77 -19.08 -0.40
CA ALA A 61 10.32 -19.16 -1.79
C ALA A 61 11.21 -18.39 -2.78
N ASN A 62 12.19 -17.63 -2.29
CA ASN A 62 12.99 -16.71 -3.11
C ASN A 62 14.24 -17.41 -3.70
N PRO A 63 14.33 -17.58 -5.02
CA PRO A 63 15.49 -18.20 -5.66
C PRO A 63 16.68 -17.23 -5.83
N ASN A 64 16.49 -15.93 -5.56
CA ASN A 64 17.48 -14.89 -5.78
C ASN A 64 17.90 -14.22 -4.46
N PRO A 65 19.11 -14.48 -3.95
CA PRO A 65 19.54 -13.92 -2.66
C PRO A 65 19.68 -12.39 -2.65
N ASN A 66 19.67 -11.74 -3.82
CA ASN A 66 19.74 -10.28 -3.94
C ASN A 66 18.36 -9.62 -4.02
N PHE A 67 17.26 -10.37 -3.99
CA PHE A 67 15.92 -9.81 -3.94
C PHE A 67 15.56 -9.46 -2.50
N GLU A 68 15.10 -8.23 -2.26
CA GLU A 68 14.75 -7.71 -0.93
C GLU A 68 13.24 -7.45 -0.81
N PRO A 69 12.49 -8.27 -0.05
CA PRO A 69 11.11 -7.97 0.29
C PRO A 69 11.04 -6.93 1.42
N LEU A 70 10.31 -5.84 1.16
CA LEU A 70 10.11 -4.72 2.08
C LEU A 70 8.72 -4.85 2.71
N MET A 71 8.67 -5.25 3.98
CA MET A 71 7.42 -5.63 4.64
C MET A 71 6.57 -4.43 5.04
N VAL A 72 5.26 -4.67 5.15
CA VAL A 72 4.25 -3.66 5.48
C VAL A 72 3.32 -4.24 6.55
N LEU A 73 2.80 -3.38 7.45
CA LEU A 73 1.69 -3.74 8.33
C LEU A 73 0.35 -3.35 7.73
N TYR A 74 -0.65 -4.21 7.88
CA TYR A 74 -2.04 -3.88 7.65
C TYR A 74 -2.54 -3.06 8.83
N LEU A 75 -2.92 -1.80 8.59
CA LEU A 75 -3.46 -0.93 9.64
C LEU A 75 -4.93 -1.26 9.90
N THR A 76 -5.28 -1.39 11.18
CA THR A 76 -6.64 -1.61 11.67
C THR A 76 -6.95 -0.62 12.79
N ASN A 77 -8.22 -0.49 13.19
CA ASN A 77 -8.59 0.30 14.37
C ASN A 77 -7.96 -0.20 15.69
N SER A 78 -7.41 -1.42 15.70
CA SER A 78 -6.73 -2.00 16.86
C SER A 78 -5.20 -1.85 16.79
N THR A 79 -4.65 -1.31 15.70
CA THR A 79 -3.21 -1.02 15.61
C THR A 79 -2.86 0.03 16.64
N THR A 80 -1.81 -0.23 17.41
CA THR A 80 -1.35 0.62 18.51
C THR A 80 -0.07 1.36 18.14
N VAL A 81 0.30 2.34 18.97
CA VAL A 81 1.61 3.01 18.88
C VAL A 81 2.75 2.01 19.10
N ASP A 82 2.57 1.06 20.03
CA ASP A 82 3.58 0.04 20.33
C ASP A 82 3.82 -0.88 19.13
N ASP A 83 2.78 -1.25 18.37
CA ASP A 83 2.94 -2.02 17.12
C ASP A 83 3.85 -1.30 16.11
N ILE A 84 3.76 0.03 16.01
CA ILE A 84 4.62 0.84 15.12
C ILE A 84 6.06 0.89 15.62
N ILE A 85 6.25 1.01 16.93
CA ILE A 85 7.59 1.01 17.55
C ILE A 85 8.26 -0.35 17.33
N GLU A 86 7.54 -1.43 17.61
CA GLU A 86 8.01 -2.80 17.39
C GLU A 86 8.33 -3.02 15.91
N ALA A 87 7.46 -2.57 15.01
CA ALA A 87 7.67 -2.67 13.57
C ALA A 87 8.96 -1.98 13.12
N ALA A 88 9.19 -0.75 13.59
CA ALA A 88 10.39 0.02 13.27
C ALA A 88 11.67 -0.67 13.79
N ASN A 89 11.60 -1.30 14.96
CA ASN A 89 12.74 -2.02 15.54
C ASN A 89 13.11 -3.30 14.78
N THR A 90 12.23 -3.85 13.93
CA THR A 90 12.53 -5.05 13.14
C THR A 90 13.55 -4.80 12.02
N GLY A 91 13.60 -3.58 11.49
CA GLY A 91 14.42 -3.23 10.31
C GLY A 91 13.90 -3.74 8.95
N ILE A 92 12.89 -4.63 8.92
CA ILE A 92 12.32 -5.18 7.67
C ILE A 92 10.96 -4.60 7.31
N ILE A 93 10.29 -3.93 8.26
CA ILE A 93 8.99 -3.29 8.06
C ILE A 93 9.20 -1.81 7.76
N HIS A 94 8.74 -1.36 6.60
CA HIS A 94 9.02 -0.02 6.10
C HIS A 94 7.80 0.90 6.07
N ALA A 95 6.59 0.33 6.16
CA ALA A 95 5.34 1.06 6.03
C ALA A 95 4.16 0.39 6.75
N GLY A 96 3.09 1.17 6.96
CA GLY A 96 1.75 0.69 7.27
C GLY A 96 0.82 1.01 6.10
N LYS A 97 -0.01 0.06 5.68
CA LYS A 97 -1.00 0.22 4.62
C LYS A 97 -2.38 0.47 5.22
N LEU A 98 -2.94 1.62 4.90
CA LEU A 98 -4.32 2.01 5.20
C LEU A 98 -5.25 1.49 4.10
N TYR A 99 -6.21 0.67 4.51
CA TYR A 99 -7.37 0.29 3.71
C TYR A 99 -8.62 0.82 4.41
N PRO A 100 -9.41 1.69 3.77
CA PRO A 100 -10.77 1.97 4.22
C PRO A 100 -11.57 0.67 4.23
N ALA A 101 -12.32 0.43 5.32
CA ALA A 101 -13.03 -0.84 5.50
C ALA A 101 -13.99 -1.13 4.32
N GLY A 102 -13.84 -2.31 3.72
CA GLY A 102 -14.65 -2.77 2.59
C GLY A 102 -14.29 -2.17 1.21
N ALA A 103 -13.17 -1.45 1.08
CA ALA A 103 -12.78 -0.81 -0.19
C ALA A 103 -12.31 -1.80 -1.25
N THR A 104 -11.70 -2.91 -0.84
CA THR A 104 -11.05 -3.86 -1.75
C THR A 104 -10.94 -5.27 -1.15
N THR A 105 -10.31 -6.20 -1.87
CA THR A 105 -10.13 -7.60 -1.44
C THR A 105 -9.46 -7.70 -0.07
N ASN A 106 -10.07 -8.47 0.83
CA ASN A 106 -9.64 -8.70 2.22
C ASN A 106 -9.56 -7.42 3.08
N SER A 107 -10.36 -6.40 2.79
CA SER A 107 -10.35 -5.12 3.51
C SER A 107 -11.39 -4.99 4.63
N ASP A 108 -12.12 -6.05 4.97
CA ASP A 108 -13.19 -6.01 5.98
C ASP A 108 -12.66 -5.66 7.38
N SER A 109 -11.39 -5.96 7.65
CA SER A 109 -10.69 -5.55 8.90
C SER A 109 -10.01 -4.18 8.79
N GLY A 110 -10.31 -3.41 7.74
CA GLY A 110 -9.79 -2.07 7.50
C GLY A 110 -10.22 -1.04 8.54
N VAL A 111 -9.70 0.17 8.38
CA VAL A 111 -9.98 1.30 9.28
C VAL A 111 -11.37 1.85 8.98
N THR A 112 -12.18 2.01 10.02
CA THR A 112 -13.52 2.62 9.91
C THR A 112 -13.54 4.08 10.36
N ASP A 113 -12.61 4.47 11.23
CA ASP A 113 -12.41 5.85 11.67
C ASP A 113 -10.94 6.24 11.51
N ILE A 114 -10.65 7.00 10.46
CA ILE A 114 -9.29 7.46 10.14
C ILE A 114 -8.75 8.41 11.22
N LYS A 115 -9.60 9.19 11.89
CA LYS A 115 -9.14 10.12 12.93
C LYS A 115 -8.71 9.40 14.19
N ALA A 116 -9.32 8.25 14.50
CA ALA A 116 -8.87 7.39 15.58
C ALA A 116 -7.43 6.87 15.37
N MET A 117 -6.93 6.84 14.12
CA MET A 117 -5.58 6.41 13.78
C MET A 117 -4.51 7.49 13.95
N TYR A 118 -4.86 8.72 14.33
CA TYR A 118 -3.91 9.84 14.39
C TYR A 118 -2.72 9.60 15.33
N PRO A 119 -2.88 9.00 16.53
CA PRO A 119 -1.74 8.61 17.36
C PRO A 119 -0.79 7.62 16.66
N VAL A 120 -1.33 6.70 15.86
CA VAL A 120 -0.55 5.74 15.07
C VAL A 120 0.21 6.45 13.96
N PHE A 121 -0.42 7.40 13.27
CA PHE A 121 0.23 8.20 12.22
C PHE A 121 1.36 9.08 12.77
N GLU A 122 1.19 9.65 13.96
CA GLU A 122 2.25 10.38 14.67
C GLU A 122 3.44 9.47 14.99
N ALA A 123 3.17 8.26 15.51
CA ALA A 123 4.21 7.26 15.76
C ALA A 123 4.93 6.85 14.47
N MET A 124 4.18 6.64 13.38
CA MET A 124 4.75 6.32 12.06
C MET A 124 5.70 7.41 11.58
N ALA A 125 5.31 8.67 11.70
CA ALA A 125 6.15 9.82 11.36
C ALA A 125 7.44 9.84 12.19
N LYS A 126 7.32 9.69 13.52
CA LYS A 126 8.45 9.69 14.46
C LYS A 126 9.45 8.55 14.18
N HIS A 127 8.95 7.39 13.78
CA HIS A 127 9.76 6.18 13.55
C HIS A 127 10.06 5.92 12.06
N ASN A 128 9.80 6.88 11.17
CA ASN A 128 10.05 6.80 9.73
C ASN A 128 9.39 5.58 9.02
N ILE A 129 8.27 5.12 9.57
CA ILE A 129 7.35 4.18 8.93
C ILE A 129 6.44 4.99 8.01
N LYS A 130 6.36 4.60 6.73
CA LYS A 130 5.57 5.33 5.74
C LYS A 130 4.10 4.94 5.82
N LEU A 131 3.21 5.85 5.46
CA LEU A 131 1.79 5.55 5.29
C LEU A 131 1.51 5.30 3.81
N LEU A 132 1.12 4.08 3.48
CA LEU A 132 0.64 3.73 2.14
C LEU A 132 -0.89 3.77 2.17
N VAL A 133 -1.53 4.40 1.20
CA VAL A 133 -2.96 4.69 1.25
C VAL A 133 -3.67 4.09 0.04
N HIS A 134 -4.64 3.21 0.28
CA HIS A 134 -5.69 2.92 -0.69
C HIS A 134 -6.72 4.05 -0.63
N GLY A 135 -6.62 5.00 -1.55
CA GLY A 135 -7.33 6.28 -1.45
C GLY A 135 -8.75 6.26 -2.01
N GLU A 136 -9.63 5.40 -1.50
CA GLU A 136 -11.04 5.37 -1.92
C GLU A 136 -11.98 5.30 -0.72
N VAL A 137 -13.06 6.08 -0.73
CA VAL A 137 -14.16 5.92 0.23
C VAL A 137 -15.04 4.73 -0.13
N THR A 138 -15.80 4.20 0.82
CA THR A 138 -16.62 2.97 0.61
C THR A 138 -18.11 3.19 0.80
N HIS A 139 -18.54 4.44 0.96
CA HIS A 139 -19.94 4.77 1.19
C HIS A 139 -20.81 4.32 -0.01
N ALA A 140 -21.95 3.73 0.29
CA ALA A 140 -22.83 3.12 -0.71
C ALA A 140 -23.55 4.16 -1.60
N ASP A 141 -23.64 5.40 -1.14
CA ASP A 141 -24.22 6.54 -1.85
C ASP A 141 -23.25 7.26 -2.80
N ILE A 142 -21.98 6.83 -2.84
CA ILE A 142 -20.93 7.40 -3.69
C ILE A 142 -20.62 6.44 -4.83
N ASP A 143 -20.75 6.94 -6.06
CA ASP A 143 -20.42 6.21 -7.28
C ASP A 143 -18.96 5.76 -7.26
N ILE A 144 -18.70 4.54 -7.73
CA ILE A 144 -17.36 3.95 -7.67
C ILE A 144 -16.30 4.80 -8.37
N PHE A 145 -16.66 5.52 -9.43
CA PHE A 145 -15.74 6.39 -10.18
C PHE A 145 -15.42 7.71 -9.46
N ASP A 146 -16.20 8.09 -8.45
CA ASP A 146 -16.01 9.31 -7.66
C ASP A 146 -15.31 9.05 -6.31
N ARG A 147 -15.14 7.78 -5.92
CA ARG A 147 -14.61 7.38 -4.60
C ARG A 147 -13.19 7.86 -4.33
N GLU A 148 -12.35 7.86 -5.36
CA GLU A 148 -10.96 8.35 -5.24
C GLU A 148 -10.95 9.85 -4.95
N ALA A 149 -11.64 10.64 -5.75
CA ALA A 149 -11.72 12.09 -5.59
C ALA A 149 -12.31 12.51 -4.23
N GLU A 150 -13.36 11.83 -3.77
CA GLU A 150 -13.93 12.11 -2.45
C GLU A 150 -12.95 11.77 -1.32
N PHE A 151 -12.15 10.71 -1.43
CA PHE A 151 -11.15 10.37 -0.42
C PHE A 151 -10.09 11.47 -0.29
N LEU A 152 -9.63 12.05 -1.40
CA LEU A 152 -8.65 13.13 -1.40
C LEU A 152 -9.15 14.33 -0.59
N LYS A 153 -10.39 14.73 -0.86
CA LYS A 153 -11.07 15.87 -0.25
C LYS A 153 -11.36 15.64 1.23
N THR A 154 -11.84 14.45 1.58
CA THR A 154 -12.42 14.18 2.90
C THR A 154 -11.38 13.69 3.90
N TYR A 155 -10.34 12.99 3.46
CA TYR A 155 -9.36 12.37 4.35
C TYR A 155 -7.92 12.75 4.03
N LEU A 156 -7.47 12.55 2.79
CA LEU A 156 -6.03 12.64 2.50
C LEU A 156 -5.48 14.05 2.75
N LYS A 157 -6.24 15.10 2.40
CA LYS A 157 -5.87 16.48 2.70
C LYS A 157 -5.64 16.71 4.20
N ASP A 158 -6.55 16.24 5.05
CA ASP A 158 -6.45 16.42 6.51
C ASP A 158 -5.23 15.67 7.07
N ILE A 159 -4.95 14.47 6.57
CA ILE A 159 -3.79 13.67 6.97
C ILE A 159 -2.48 14.40 6.64
N VAL A 160 -2.30 14.86 5.40
CA VAL A 160 -1.04 15.49 4.99
C VAL A 160 -0.82 16.86 5.65
N ASP A 161 -1.91 17.62 5.91
CA ASP A 161 -1.84 18.90 6.62
C ASP A 161 -1.52 18.70 8.11
N THR A 162 -2.08 17.65 8.74
CA THR A 162 -1.89 17.35 10.17
C THR A 162 -0.50 16.76 10.45
N PHE A 163 0.03 15.93 9.55
CA PHE A 163 1.30 15.21 9.75
C PHE A 163 2.34 15.60 8.69
N PRO A 164 2.91 16.83 8.74
CA PRO A 164 3.81 17.35 7.70
C PRO A 164 5.15 16.59 7.60
N THR A 165 5.47 15.74 8.58
CA THR A 165 6.68 14.90 8.57
C THR A 165 6.41 13.45 8.21
N LEU A 166 5.14 13.02 8.16
CA LEU A 166 4.76 11.66 7.77
C LEU A 166 4.93 11.50 6.26
N LYS A 167 5.69 10.50 5.83
CA LYS A 167 5.80 10.18 4.39
C LYS A 167 4.58 9.40 3.97
N VAL A 168 3.84 9.92 2.99
CA VAL A 168 2.59 9.33 2.50
C VAL A 168 2.74 8.93 1.04
N VAL A 169 2.27 7.74 0.69
CA VAL A 169 2.15 7.29 -0.70
C VAL A 169 0.68 7.04 -1.00
N LEU A 170 0.12 7.82 -1.92
CA LEU A 170 -1.19 7.55 -2.49
C LEU A 170 -1.02 6.45 -3.54
N GLU A 171 -1.46 5.24 -3.20
CA GLU A 171 -1.22 4.08 -4.04
C GLU A 171 -2.10 4.08 -5.30
N HIS A 172 -1.54 3.54 -6.39
CA HIS A 172 -2.24 3.21 -7.64
C HIS A 172 -3.27 4.25 -8.09
N ILE A 173 -2.87 5.52 -8.17
CA ILE A 173 -3.77 6.61 -8.56
C ILE A 173 -4.38 6.37 -9.94
N THR A 174 -5.65 6.71 -10.08
CA THR A 174 -6.43 6.41 -11.30
C THR A 174 -7.05 7.64 -11.95
N THR A 175 -7.15 8.76 -11.22
CA THR A 175 -7.83 9.97 -11.67
C THR A 175 -6.88 11.14 -11.95
N LYS A 176 -7.36 12.07 -12.77
CA LYS A 176 -6.71 13.37 -12.96
C LYS A 176 -6.62 14.15 -11.63
N ASP A 177 -7.67 14.08 -10.81
CA ASP A 177 -7.73 14.76 -9.51
C ASP A 177 -6.61 14.29 -8.59
N ALA A 178 -6.32 12.98 -8.53
CA ALA A 178 -5.21 12.45 -7.75
C ALA A 178 -3.83 12.89 -8.29
N VAL A 179 -3.65 12.95 -9.61
CA VAL A 179 -2.42 13.48 -10.23
C VAL A 179 -2.22 14.94 -9.83
N GLU A 180 -3.25 15.77 -9.97
CA GLU A 180 -3.19 17.19 -9.60
C GLU A 180 -2.98 17.38 -8.09
N PHE A 181 -3.60 16.55 -7.26
CA PHE A 181 -3.42 16.59 -5.81
C PHE A 181 -1.97 16.30 -5.41
N VAL A 182 -1.36 15.25 -5.98
CA VAL A 182 0.03 14.86 -5.66
C VAL A 182 1.02 15.88 -6.22
N MET A 183 0.81 16.38 -7.44
CA MET A 183 1.70 17.39 -8.05
C MET A 183 1.72 18.73 -7.31
N ASN A 184 0.58 19.12 -6.72
CA ASN A 184 0.46 20.36 -5.94
C ASN A 184 0.63 20.12 -4.43
N GLY A 185 0.87 18.87 -4.02
CA GLY A 185 0.99 18.45 -2.63
C GLY A 185 2.34 18.76 -2.01
N PRO A 186 2.51 18.47 -0.71
CA PRO A 186 3.77 18.68 0.00
C PRO A 186 4.83 17.64 -0.42
N SER A 187 6.11 17.93 -0.17
CA SER A 187 7.24 17.08 -0.63
C SER A 187 7.31 15.69 0.01
N ASN A 188 6.55 15.44 1.08
CA ASN A 188 6.42 14.16 1.76
C ASN A 188 5.26 13.30 1.21
N LEU A 189 4.56 13.76 0.18
CA LEU A 189 3.52 13.02 -0.53
C LEU A 189 4.05 12.52 -1.89
N ALA A 190 3.85 11.23 -2.16
CA ALA A 190 4.15 10.60 -3.44
C ALA A 190 2.96 9.74 -3.91
N ALA A 191 3.08 9.17 -5.11
CA ALA A 191 2.11 8.21 -5.61
C ALA A 191 2.77 7.08 -6.40
N THR A 192 2.08 5.95 -6.47
CA THR A 192 2.39 4.86 -7.41
C THR A 192 1.35 4.84 -8.53
N ILE A 193 1.75 4.39 -9.72
CA ILE A 193 0.87 4.22 -10.88
C ILE A 193 1.10 2.80 -11.41
N THR A 194 0.02 2.09 -11.68
CA THR A 194 0.12 0.72 -12.18
C THR A 194 0.28 0.70 -13.70
N ALA A 195 0.87 -0.38 -14.22
CA ALA A 195 0.98 -0.57 -15.67
C ALA A 195 -0.41 -0.61 -16.36
N HIS A 196 -1.41 -1.25 -15.72
CA HIS A 196 -2.74 -1.40 -16.31
C HIS A 196 -3.55 -0.10 -16.33
N HIS A 197 -3.38 0.82 -15.37
CA HIS A 197 -4.02 2.14 -15.43
C HIS A 197 -3.41 3.06 -16.49
N LEU A 198 -2.15 2.82 -16.90
CA LEU A 198 -1.55 3.52 -18.04
C LEU A 198 -2.02 2.98 -19.39
N LEU A 199 -2.30 1.68 -19.48
CA LEU A 199 -2.62 1.00 -20.74
C LEU A 199 -4.12 0.95 -21.04
N PHE A 200 -4.95 0.92 -20.01
CA PHE A 200 -6.38 0.66 -20.14
C PHE A 200 -7.24 1.78 -19.55
N ASN A 201 -8.51 1.77 -19.95
CA ASN A 201 -9.56 2.63 -19.40
C ASN A 201 -10.86 1.81 -19.25
N ARG A 202 -11.88 2.40 -18.64
CA ARG A 202 -13.14 1.69 -18.32
C ARG A 202 -13.85 1.03 -19.51
N ASN A 203 -13.64 1.50 -20.75
CA ASN A 203 -14.23 0.83 -21.92
C ASN A 203 -13.68 -0.58 -22.12
N HIS A 204 -12.42 -0.83 -21.74
CA HIS A 204 -11.82 -2.16 -21.79
C HIS A 204 -12.48 -3.15 -20.83
N MET A 205 -13.20 -2.65 -19.82
CA MET A 205 -13.92 -3.47 -18.84
C MET A 205 -15.43 -3.52 -19.12
N LEU A 206 -16.03 -2.41 -19.56
CA LEU A 206 -17.48 -2.21 -19.53
C LEU A 206 -18.15 -2.06 -20.91
N ALA A 207 -17.39 -2.06 -22.01
CA ALA A 207 -17.98 -1.89 -23.35
C ALA A 207 -18.95 -3.02 -23.74
N GLY A 208 -18.88 -4.19 -23.08
CA GLY A 208 -19.80 -5.32 -23.26
C GLY A 208 -21.09 -5.25 -22.44
N GLY A 209 -21.28 -4.20 -21.64
CA GLY A 209 -22.34 -4.11 -20.63
C GLY A 209 -21.88 -4.61 -19.25
N ILE A 210 -22.82 -4.57 -18.29
CA ILE A 210 -22.69 -5.14 -16.93
C ILE A 210 -23.43 -6.47 -16.91
#